data_AF-A0A382H0A0-F1
#
_entry.id   AF-A0A382H0A0-F1
#
_cell.length_a   1.000
_cell.length_b   1.000
_cell.length_c   1.000
_cell.angle_alpha   90.00
_cell.angle_beta   90.00
_cell.angle_gamma   90.00
#
_symmetry.space_group_name_H-M   'P 1'
#
loop_
_entity.id
_entity.type
_entity.pdbx_description
1 polymer ?
#
loop_
_entity_poly.entity_id
_entity_poly.type
_entity_poly.pdbx_seq_one_letter_code
_entity_poly.pdbx_strand_id
1 'polypeptide(L)'
;MALFYQATIFWRNLLYNYRFFISRTLPTKIISVGNITSGGTGKTPMVIYLAEKLKNRGKIVAILSRGYGRKTAGTQLVTDGQQLVDDWRNFGDEPTLMAEKL
;
A
#
# COMPACT_ATOMS: atom_id res chain seq x y z
N MET A 1 -12.73 -3.77 -25.54
CA MET A 1 -12.18 -3.19 -24.29
C MET A 1 -11.15 -4.09 -23.62
N ALA A 2 -11.43 -5.38 -23.37
CA ALA A 2 -10.49 -6.28 -22.67
C ALA A 2 -9.12 -6.45 -23.36
N LEU A 3 -9.10 -6.67 -24.68
CA LEU A 3 -7.86 -6.80 -25.46
C LEU A 3 -6.99 -5.55 -25.43
N PHE A 4 -7.63 -4.37 -25.50
CA PHE A 4 -6.92 -3.09 -25.40
C PHE A 4 -6.33 -2.90 -23.99
N TYR A 5 -7.10 -3.19 -22.94
CA TYR A 5 -6.60 -3.19 -21.57
C TYR A 5 -5.40 -4.13 -21.40
N GLN A 6 -5.49 -5.36 -21.92
CA GLN A 6 -4.41 -6.34 -21.85
C GLN A 6 -3.15 -5.86 -22.60
N ALA A 7 -3.30 -5.29 -23.80
CA ALA A 7 -2.19 -4.73 -24.55
C ALA A 7 -1.50 -3.59 -23.78
N THR A 8 -2.26 -2.68 -23.16
CA THR A 8 -1.68 -1.57 -22.37
C THR A 8 -0.90 -2.06 -21.15
N ILE A 9 -1.43 -3.05 -20.41
CA ILE A 9 -0.73 -3.65 -19.28
C ILE A 9 0.52 -4.42 -19.73
N PHE A 10 0.43 -5.15 -20.85
CA PHE A 10 1.56 -5.87 -21.43
C PHE A 10 2.71 -4.91 -21.78
N TRP A 11 2.43 -3.85 -22.55
CA TRP A 11 3.46 -2.87 -22.94
C TRP A 11 4.06 -2.16 -21.72
N ARG A 12 3.24 -1.77 -20.76
CA ARG A 12 3.73 -1.18 -19.50
C ARG A 12 4.71 -2.13 -18.80
N ASN A 13 4.32 -3.39 -18.60
CA ASN A 13 5.17 -4.37 -17.92
C ASN A 13 6.47 -4.64 -18.70
N LEU A 14 6.38 -4.69 -20.03
CA LEU A 14 7.54 -4.85 -20.90
C LEU A 14 8.55 -3.70 -20.70
N LEU A 15 8.08 -2.46 -20.68
CA LEU A 15 8.93 -1.28 -20.47
C LEU A 15 9.57 -1.24 -19.06
N TYR A 16 8.86 -1.69 -18.02
CA TYR A 16 9.46 -1.86 -16.69
C TYR A 16 10.52 -2.97 -16.66
N ASN A 17 10.28 -4.10 -17.34
CA ASN A 17 11.23 -5.22 -17.41
C ASN A 17 12.51 -4.84 -18.15
N TYR A 18 12.41 -4.05 -19.23
CA TYR A 18 13.57 -3.49 -19.92
C TYR A 18 14.21 -2.30 -19.21
N ARG A 19 13.77 -1.97 -17.97
CA ARG A 19 14.27 -0.86 -17.15
C ARG A 19 14.20 0.51 -17.85
N PHE A 20 13.30 0.64 -18.82
CA PHE A 20 13.04 1.91 -19.51
C PHE A 20 12.41 2.92 -18.55
N PHE A 21 11.54 2.46 -17.64
CA PHE A 21 11.01 3.26 -16.55
C PHE A 21 11.88 3.22 -15.30
N ILE A 22 12.04 4.37 -14.65
CA ILE A 22 12.82 4.54 -13.43
C ILE A 22 12.13 3.82 -12.28
N SER A 23 12.84 2.87 -11.68
CA SER A 23 12.49 2.28 -10.40
C SER A 23 13.32 2.91 -9.30
N ARG A 24 12.69 3.39 -8.23
CA ARG A 24 13.38 3.99 -7.08
C ARG A 24 13.58 2.95 -6.00
N THR A 25 14.77 2.95 -5.41
CA THR A 25 15.14 2.09 -4.28
C THR A 25 15.21 2.93 -3.02
N LEU A 26 14.65 2.43 -1.91
CA LEU A 26 14.82 3.04 -0.59
C LEU A 26 15.96 2.32 0.15
N PRO A 27 16.64 2.99 1.10
CA PRO A 27 17.72 2.38 1.89
C PRO A 27 17.22 1.34 2.91
N THR A 28 15.91 1.10 2.99
CA THR A 28 15.26 0.17 3.91
C THR A 28 14.72 -1.06 3.18
N LYS A 29 14.40 -2.12 3.93
CA LYS A 29 13.74 -3.31 3.37
C LYS A 29 12.29 -2.99 3.04
N ILE A 30 11.89 -3.24 1.79
CA ILE A 30 10.51 -3.02 1.31
C ILE A 30 9.86 -4.38 1.09
N ILE A 31 8.65 -4.57 1.62
CA ILE A 31 7.79 -5.72 1.34
C ILE A 31 6.53 -5.19 0.65
N SER A 32 6.30 -5.60 -0.59
CA SER A 32 5.09 -5.22 -1.34
C SER A 32 4.02 -6.30 -1.17
N VAL A 33 2.85 -5.93 -0.65
CA VAL A 33 1.68 -6.80 -0.56
C VAL A 33 0.64 -6.33 -1.57
N GLY A 34 0.35 -7.16 -2.56
CA GLY A 34 -0.57 -6.85 -3.65
C GLY A 34 -1.35 -8.08 -4.10
N ASN A 35 -2.30 -7.87 -5.01
CA ASN A 35 -3.08 -8.95 -5.61
C ASN A 35 -3.30 -8.68 -7.11
N ILE A 36 -3.52 -9.76 -7.87
CA ILE A 36 -3.73 -9.72 -9.32
C ILE A 36 -5.21 -9.42 -9.65
N THR A 37 -6.14 -9.81 -8.77
CA THR A 37 -7.58 -9.58 -8.95
C THR A 37 -8.09 -8.35 -8.18
N SER A 38 -9.08 -7.67 -8.75
CA SER A 38 -9.82 -6.60 -8.07
C SER A 38 -10.84 -7.20 -7.11
N GLY A 39 -10.95 -6.65 -5.90
CA GLY A 39 -11.87 -7.12 -4.85
C GLY A 39 -11.21 -7.40 -3.49
N GLY A 40 -12.05 -7.80 -2.53
CA GLY A 40 -11.68 -8.14 -1.14
C GLY A 40 -10.81 -9.38 -1.08
N THR A 41 -9.50 -9.17 -1.22
CA THR A 41 -8.51 -10.22 -1.54
C THR A 41 -7.57 -10.49 -0.36
N GLY A 42 -8.02 -10.19 0.85
CA GLY A 42 -7.27 -10.46 2.10
C GLY A 42 -5.99 -9.63 2.26
N LYS A 43 -5.71 -8.66 1.37
CA LYS A 43 -4.50 -7.81 1.44
C LYS A 43 -4.39 -7.11 2.79
N THR A 44 -5.46 -6.46 3.23
CA THR A 44 -5.48 -5.70 4.50
C THR A 44 -5.20 -6.58 5.71
N PRO A 45 -5.89 -7.73 5.91
CA PRO A 45 -5.52 -8.69 6.95
C PRO A 45 -4.06 -9.19 6.87
N MET A 46 -3.56 -9.46 5.66
CA MET A 46 -2.18 -9.93 5.48
C MET A 46 -1.14 -8.87 5.84
N VAL A 47 -1.41 -7.60 5.50
CA VAL A 47 -0.55 -6.46 5.88
C VAL A 47 -0.50 -6.32 7.40
N ILE A 48 -1.65 -6.37 8.08
CA ILE A 48 -1.74 -6.27 9.54
C ILE A 48 -0.97 -7.43 10.19
N TYR A 49 -1.22 -8.67 9.77
CA TYR A 49 -0.50 -9.84 10.27
C TYR A 49 1.03 -9.72 10.11
N LEU A 50 1.49 -9.26 8.94
CA LEU A 50 2.92 -9.10 8.69
C LEU A 50 3.51 -7.98 9.56
N ALA A 51 2.81 -6.87 9.71
CA ALA A 51 3.24 -5.75 10.54
C ALA A 51 3.36 -6.16 12.02
N GLU A 52 2.35 -6.83 12.58
CA GLU A 52 2.38 -7.37 13.94
C GLU A 52 3.53 -8.37 14.12
N LYS A 53 3.69 -9.31 13.19
CA LYS A 53 4.76 -10.33 13.26
C LYS A 53 6.15 -9.71 13.24
N LEU A 54 6.35 -8.63 12.48
CA LEU A 54 7.62 -7.90 12.43
C LEU A 54 7.81 -7.03 13.68
N LYS A 55 6.76 -6.38 14.18
CA LYS A 55 6.76 -5.63 15.45
C LYS A 55 7.13 -6.54 16.63
N ASN A 56 6.55 -7.73 16.69
CA ASN A 56 6.87 -8.77 17.69
C ASN A 56 8.32 -9.29 17.60
N ARG A 57 8.98 -9.10 16.46
CA ARG A 57 10.42 -9.37 16.27
C ARG A 57 11.29 -8.15 16.55
N GLY A 58 10.76 -7.12 17.18
CA GLY A 58 11.46 -5.88 17.52
C GLY A 58 11.80 -5.00 16.32
N LYS A 59 11.08 -5.14 15.19
CA LYS A 59 11.29 -4.30 14.01
C LYS A 59 10.37 -3.08 14.04
N ILE A 60 10.92 -1.93 13.64
CA ILE A 60 10.13 -0.73 13.36
C ILE A 60 9.52 -0.89 11.96
N VAL A 61 8.20 -0.82 11.88
CA VAL A 61 7.43 -1.05 10.64
C VAL A 61 6.71 0.24 10.27
N ALA A 62 6.80 0.62 9.00
CA ALA A 62 5.97 1.66 8.40
C ALA A 62 5.14 1.03 7.27
N ILE A 63 3.85 1.36 7.23
CA ILE A 63 2.94 0.88 6.19
C ILE A 63 2.66 2.03 5.23
N LEU A 64 2.90 1.79 3.94
CA LEU A 64 2.54 2.72 2.88
C LEU A 64 1.27 2.21 2.18
N SER A 65 0.20 2.99 2.26
CA SER A 65 -1.05 2.71 1.53
C SER A 65 -1.38 3.86 0.57
N ARG A 66 -2.15 3.54 -0.47
CA ARG A 66 -2.58 4.51 -1.49
C ARG A 66 -3.58 5.54 -0.96
N GLY A 67 -4.33 5.20 0.10
CA GLY A 67 -5.38 6.06 0.64
C GLY A 67 -6.52 6.28 -0.35
N TYR A 68 -7.07 5.19 -0.91
CA TYR A 68 -8.14 5.26 -1.89
C TYR A 68 -9.38 5.97 -1.32
N GLY A 69 -10.03 6.82 -2.13
CA GLY A 69 -11.26 7.52 -1.74
C GLY A 69 -11.11 8.66 -0.74
N ARG A 70 -9.89 9.00 -0.31
CA ARG A 70 -9.66 10.11 0.62
C ARG A 70 -9.78 11.48 -0.06
N LYS A 71 -10.09 12.51 0.73
CA LYS A 71 -10.21 13.91 0.29
C LYS A 71 -8.87 14.63 0.17
N THR A 72 -7.87 14.23 0.95
CA THR A 72 -6.56 14.90 0.97
C THR A 72 -5.65 14.45 -0.18
N ALA A 73 -4.69 15.30 -0.53
CA ALA A 73 -3.69 15.06 -1.57
C ALA A 73 -2.26 14.98 -0.97
N GLY A 74 -1.31 14.47 -1.76
CA GLY A 74 0.09 14.37 -1.37
C GLY A 74 0.39 13.24 -0.38
N THR A 75 1.61 13.16 0.13
CA THR A 75 1.96 12.18 1.16
C THR A 75 1.39 12.65 2.51
N GLN A 76 0.66 11.77 3.20
CA GLN A 76 0.04 12.08 4.48
C GLN A 76 0.47 11.03 5.52
N LEU A 77 0.81 11.50 6.71
CA LEU A 77 1.00 10.64 7.87
C LEU A 77 -0.38 10.36 8.47
N VAL A 78 -0.77 9.08 8.53
CA VAL A 78 -2.06 8.67 9.10
C VAL A 78 -1.97 8.54 10.61
N THR A 79 -0.95 7.85 11.11
CA THR A 79 -0.63 7.72 12.53
C THR A 79 0.86 7.48 12.72
N ASP A 80 1.38 7.90 13.86
CA ASP A 80 2.70 7.56 14.39
C ASP A 80 2.65 6.42 15.44
N GLY A 81 1.46 5.85 15.66
CA GLY A 81 1.20 4.84 16.69
C GLY A 81 0.86 5.43 18.07
N GLN A 82 0.78 6.75 18.21
CA GLN A 82 0.37 7.43 19.45
C GLN A 82 -0.99 8.11 19.32
N GLN A 83 -1.32 8.61 18.13
CA GLN A 83 -2.57 9.35 17.87
C GLN A 83 -3.60 8.49 17.13
N LEU A 84 -4.85 8.59 17.57
CA LEU A 84 -6.01 8.04 16.88
C LEU A 84 -6.35 8.89 15.65
N VAL A 85 -6.92 8.26 14.63
CA VAL A 85 -7.31 8.92 13.38
C VAL A 85 -8.69 9.56 13.55
N ASP A 86 -8.79 10.87 13.37
CA ASP A 86 -10.05 11.61 13.61
C ASP A 86 -11.13 11.41 12.52
N ASP A 87 -10.79 11.57 11.23
CA ASP A 87 -11.74 11.37 10.11
C ASP A 87 -11.11 10.50 9.01
N TRP A 88 -11.66 9.30 8.82
CA TRP A 88 -11.24 8.36 7.79
C TRP A 88 -11.30 8.96 6.38
N ARG A 89 -12.18 9.93 6.12
CA ARG A 89 -12.29 10.58 4.80
C ARG A 89 -11.04 11.37 4.45
N ASN A 90 -10.23 11.75 5.44
CA ASN A 90 -8.97 12.44 5.19
C ASN A 90 -7.86 11.49 4.77
N PHE A 91 -7.91 10.22 5.17
CA PHE A 91 -6.81 9.27 4.97
C PHE A 91 -7.16 8.06 4.09
N GLY A 92 -8.44 7.76 3.95
CA GLY A 92 -8.98 6.55 3.33
C GLY A 92 -9.46 5.55 4.38
N ASP A 93 -10.33 4.65 3.98
CA ASP A 93 -10.87 3.58 4.81
C ASP A 93 -9.80 2.55 5.20
N GLU A 94 -9.05 2.02 4.24
CA GLU A 94 -8.01 1.01 4.50
C GLU A 94 -6.88 1.51 5.42
N PRO A 95 -6.28 2.71 5.22
CA PRO A 95 -5.21 3.18 6.10
C PRO A 95 -5.71 3.46 7.52
N THR A 96 -6.93 3.98 7.66
CA THR A 96 -7.54 4.26 8.96
C THR A 96 -7.77 2.96 9.73
N LEU A 97 -8.32 1.94 9.07
CA LEU A 97 -8.50 0.61 9.66
C LEU A 97 -7.17 0.00 10.10
N MET A 98 -6.10 0.11 9.30
CA MET A 98 -4.77 -0.39 9.69
C MET A 98 -4.21 0.38 10.89
N ALA A 99 -4.40 1.69 10.94
CA ALA A 99 -3.97 2.55 12.05
C ALA A 99 -4.69 2.21 13.37
N GLU A 100 -5.97 1.87 13.32
CA GLU A 100 -6.72 1.45 14.51
C GLU A 100 -6.32 0.07 15.04
N LYS A 101 -5.80 -0.81 14.17
CA LYS A 101 -5.47 -2.21 14.53
C LYS A 101 -4.03 -2.43 15.03
N LEU A 102 -3.10 -1.51 14.78
CA LEU A 102 -1.65 -1.71 14.97
C LEU A 102 -1.03 -0.78 16.02
#